data_AF-A0A101XWA4-F1
#
_entry.id   AF-A0A101XWA4-F1
#
_cell.length_a   1.000
_cell.length_b   1.000
_cell.length_c   1.000
_cell.angle_alpha   90.00
_cell.angle_beta   90.00
_cell.angle_gamma   90.00
#
_symmetry.space_group_name_H-M   'P 1'
#
loop_
_entity.id
_entity.type
_entity.pdbx_description
1 polymer ?
#
loop_
_entity_poly.entity_id
_entity_poly.type
_entity_poly.pdbx_seq_one_letter_code
_entity_poly.pdbx_strand_id
1 'polypeptide(L)'
;MKKAVPLVASMHGALARESYYEYRGLEPGLTREEYEKRPIWSYFRRMEQLAVHAADLILVSSKWIGQVVGGHGVTPDRIHIQPYGVNLKEYEAKALLPSPLKRVKVRSSSCMQDALNTLREFTS
;
A
#
# COMPACT_ATOMS: atom_id res chain seq x y z
N MET A 1 17.52 1.60 -36.91
CA MET A 1 16.67 1.05 -35.83
C MET A 1 16.37 2.16 -34.83
N LYS A 2 15.10 2.33 -34.40
CA LYS A 2 14.77 3.25 -33.30
C LYS A 2 15.30 2.65 -31.99
N LYS A 3 15.91 3.48 -31.15
CA LYS A 3 16.36 3.08 -29.80
C LYS A 3 15.13 2.75 -28.96
N ALA A 4 15.10 1.58 -28.33
CA ALA A 4 14.03 1.22 -27.41
C ALA A 4 14.01 2.21 -26.24
N VAL A 5 12.84 2.78 -25.94
CA VAL A 5 12.63 3.66 -24.79
C VAL A 5 11.97 2.80 -23.70
N PRO A 6 12.58 2.65 -22.52
CA PRO A 6 12.04 1.79 -21.48
C PRO A 6 10.77 2.38 -20.87
N LEU A 7 9.78 1.53 -20.61
CA LEU A 7 8.62 1.86 -19.80
C LEU A 7 8.98 1.73 -18.32
N VAL A 8 8.93 2.84 -17.59
CA VAL A 8 9.15 2.87 -16.14
C VAL A 8 7.80 3.03 -15.44
N ALA A 9 7.45 2.11 -14.55
CA ALA A 9 6.26 2.21 -13.72
C ALA A 9 6.65 2.52 -12.27
N SER A 10 5.98 3.49 -11.65
CA SER A 10 6.09 3.73 -10.21
C SER A 10 4.86 3.17 -9.50
N MET A 11 5.08 2.21 -8.60
CA MET A 11 4.02 1.55 -7.84
C MET A 11 3.98 2.15 -6.44
N HIS A 12 2.83 2.73 -6.08
CA HIS A 12 2.67 3.51 -4.85
C HIS A 12 1.87 2.80 -3.76
N GLY A 13 1.19 1.70 -4.10
CA GLY A 13 0.29 0.99 -3.21
C GLY A 13 -0.15 -0.34 -3.81
N ALA A 14 -1.17 -0.92 -3.22
CA ALA A 14 -1.70 -2.22 -3.58
C ALA A 14 -3.22 -2.19 -3.49
N LEU A 15 -3.87 -1.74 -4.56
CA LEU A 15 -5.32 -1.64 -4.71
C LEU A 15 -6.05 -2.90 -4.24
N ALA A 16 -5.55 -4.08 -4.59
CA ALA A 16 -6.16 -5.34 -4.19
C ALA A 16 -6.20 -5.50 -2.66
N ARG A 17 -5.16 -5.05 -1.96
CA ARG A 17 -5.08 -5.12 -0.49
C ARG A 17 -5.74 -3.93 0.20
N GLU A 18 -5.67 -2.73 -0.37
CA GLU A 18 -6.27 -1.52 0.19
C GLU A 18 -7.80 -1.63 0.20
N SER A 19 -8.38 -2.10 -0.91
CA SER A 19 -9.82 -2.31 -1.04
C SER A 19 -10.37 -3.28 0.01
N TYR A 20 -9.61 -4.29 0.45
CA TYR A 20 -10.03 -5.16 1.56
C TYR A 20 -10.42 -4.36 2.81
N TYR A 21 -9.65 -3.34 3.17
CA TYR A 21 -9.93 -2.54 4.36
C TYR A 21 -11.14 -1.62 4.20
N GLU A 22 -11.40 -1.13 2.98
CA GLU A 22 -12.63 -0.42 2.67
C GLU A 22 -13.85 -1.33 2.88
N TYR A 23 -13.80 -2.55 2.36
CA TYR A 23 -14.87 -3.54 2.55
C TYR A 23 -14.99 -3.98 4.01
N ARG A 24 -13.89 -4.17 4.74
CA ARG A 24 -13.95 -4.50 6.18
C ARG A 24 -14.59 -3.38 7.01
N GLY A 25 -14.46 -2.12 6.58
CA GLY A 25 -15.16 -0.98 7.21
C GLY A 25 -16.69 -1.06 7.05
N LEU A 26 -17.17 -1.68 5.97
CA LEU A 26 -18.60 -1.90 5.70
C LEU A 26 -19.10 -3.24 6.28
N GLU A 27 -18.22 -4.24 6.31
CA GLU A 27 -18.49 -5.61 6.73
C GLU A 27 -17.46 -6.02 7.80
N PRO A 28 -17.66 -5.66 9.09
CA PRO A 28 -16.63 -5.86 10.14
C PRO A 28 -16.16 -7.29 10.35
N GLY A 29 -17.00 -8.28 9.99
CA GLY A 29 -16.68 -9.70 10.07
C GLY A 29 -15.94 -10.26 8.85
N LEU A 30 -15.69 -9.45 7.81
CA LEU A 30 -15.09 -9.92 6.57
C LEU A 30 -13.63 -10.32 6.79
N THR A 31 -13.36 -11.62 6.64
CA THR A 31 -11.99 -12.13 6.64
C THR A 31 -11.30 -11.85 5.31
N ARG A 32 -9.97 -11.86 5.33
CA ARG A 32 -9.18 -11.65 4.11
C ARG A 32 -9.39 -12.80 3.13
N GLU A 33 -9.47 -14.03 3.61
CA GLU A 33 -9.67 -15.23 2.80
C GLU A 33 -11.02 -15.21 2.07
N GLU A 34 -12.06 -14.66 2.70
CA GLU A 34 -13.37 -14.45 2.05
C GLU A 34 -13.31 -13.34 1.02
N TYR A 35 -12.61 -12.24 1.31
CA TYR A 35 -12.44 -11.14 0.38
C TYR A 35 -11.66 -11.55 -0.88
N GLU A 36 -10.58 -12.32 -0.73
CA GLU A 36 -9.75 -12.78 -1.85
C GLU A 36 -10.50 -13.72 -2.82
N LYS A 37 -11.65 -14.28 -2.41
CA LYS A 37 -12.54 -15.05 -3.29
C LYS A 37 -13.46 -14.17 -4.14
N ARG A 38 -13.55 -12.86 -3.86
CA ARG A 38 -14.45 -11.95 -4.57
C ARG A 38 -13.89 -11.57 -5.95
N PRO A 39 -14.78 -11.29 -6.93
CA PRO A 39 -14.34 -10.80 -8.25
C PRO A 39 -13.50 -9.52 -8.19
N ILE A 40 -13.82 -8.62 -7.25
CA ILE A 40 -13.14 -7.33 -7.11
C ILE A 40 -11.65 -7.47 -6.75
N TRP A 41 -11.32 -8.44 -5.89
CA TRP A 41 -9.93 -8.80 -5.59
C TRP A 41 -9.19 -9.23 -6.86
N SER A 42 -9.79 -10.16 -7.60
CA SER A 42 -9.19 -10.69 -8.83
C SER A 42 -8.99 -9.60 -9.88
N TYR A 43 -9.93 -8.67 -9.98
CA TYR A 43 -9.86 -7.52 -10.87
C TYR A 43 -8.66 -6.61 -10.54
N PHE A 44 -8.55 -6.12 -9.29
CA PHE A 44 -7.45 -5.25 -8.90
C PHE A 44 -6.09 -5.96 -9.01
N ARG A 45 -6.02 -7.21 -8.54
CA ARG A 45 -4.79 -8.01 -8.63
C ARG A 45 -4.34 -8.22 -10.08
N ARG A 46 -5.29 -8.39 -11.01
CA ARG A 46 -5.00 -8.51 -12.44
C ARG A 46 -4.50 -7.20 -13.04
N MET A 47 -5.09 -6.07 -12.67
CA MET A 47 -4.60 -4.76 -13.13
C MET A 47 -3.17 -4.50 -12.66
N GLU A 48 -2.88 -4.74 -11.38
CA GLU A 48 -1.53 -4.62 -10.82
C GLU A 48 -0.55 -5.55 -11.56
N GLN A 49 -0.94 -6.80 -11.81
CA GLN A 49 -0.14 -7.74 -12.58
C GLN A 49 0.16 -7.24 -14.00
N LEU A 50 -0.85 -6.77 -14.74
CA LEU A 50 -0.65 -6.26 -16.10
C LEU A 50 0.32 -5.08 -16.12
N ALA A 51 0.20 -4.16 -15.15
CA ALA A 51 1.09 -3.01 -15.04
C ALA A 51 2.55 -3.42 -14.82
N VAL A 52 2.81 -4.32 -13.87
CA VAL A 52 4.19 -4.72 -13.54
C VAL A 52 4.81 -5.60 -14.62
N HIS A 53 4.02 -6.40 -15.33
CA HIS A 53 4.53 -7.24 -16.42
C HIS A 53 4.88 -6.41 -17.65
N ALA A 54 4.14 -5.33 -17.92
CA ALA A 54 4.40 -4.45 -19.06
C ALA A 54 5.63 -3.52 -18.87
N ALA A 55 6.00 -3.17 -17.64
CA ALA A 55 7.06 -2.20 -17.36
C ALA A 55 8.47 -2.79 -17.43
N ASP A 56 9.42 -2.16 -18.12
CA ASP A 56 10.81 -2.61 -18.13
C ASP A 56 11.48 -2.44 -16.75
N LEU A 57 11.17 -1.32 -16.06
CA LEU A 57 11.68 -0.98 -14.73
C LEU A 57 10.53 -0.61 -13.80
N ILE A 58 10.61 -1.05 -12.54
CA ILE A 58 9.60 -0.81 -11.53
C ILE A 58 10.21 -0.06 -10.36
N LEU A 59 9.68 1.13 -10.06
CA LEU A 59 10.05 1.94 -8.91
C LEU A 59 9.04 1.76 -7.79
N VAL A 60 9.52 1.50 -6.57
CA VAL A 60 8.68 1.40 -5.36
C VAL A 60 9.26 2.28 -4.26
N SER A 61 8.42 2.79 -3.36
CA SER A 61 8.89 3.68 -2.29
C SER A 61 9.46 2.97 -1.07
N SER A 62 9.20 1.67 -0.93
CA SER A 62 9.62 0.89 0.24
C SER A 62 9.82 -0.59 -0.10
N LYS A 63 10.52 -1.29 0.78
CA LYS A 63 10.68 -2.76 0.70
C LYS A 63 9.33 -3.48 0.72
N TRP A 64 8.38 -2.99 1.51
CA TRP A 64 7.06 -3.60 1.63
C TRP A 64 6.30 -3.58 0.30
N ILE A 65 6.25 -2.43 -0.39
CA ILE A 65 5.64 -2.35 -1.72
C ILE A 65 6.41 -3.24 -2.71
N GLY A 66 7.74 -3.30 -2.61
CA GLY A 66 8.55 -4.20 -3.43
C GLY A 66 8.14 -5.67 -3.29
N GLN A 67 7.85 -6.14 -2.08
CA GLN A 67 7.37 -7.51 -1.84
C GLN A 67 5.97 -7.73 -2.41
N VAL A 68 5.07 -6.75 -2.24
CA VAL A 68 3.73 -6.78 -2.83
C VAL A 68 3.80 -6.91 -4.35
N VAL A 69 4.59 -6.04 -5.00
CA VAL A 69 4.83 -6.03 -6.44
C VAL A 69 5.45 -7.35 -6.91
N GLY A 70 6.46 -7.86 -6.19
CA GLY A 70 7.08 -9.15 -6.49
C GLY A 70 6.10 -10.32 -6.47
N GLY A 71 5.04 -10.25 -5.66
CA GLY A 71 3.96 -11.23 -5.60
C GLY A 71 3.14 -11.39 -6.90
N HIS A 72 3.36 -10.54 -7.91
CA HIS A 72 2.76 -10.67 -9.24
C HIS A 72 3.66 -11.43 -10.25
N GLY A 73 4.81 -11.96 -9.82
CA GLY A 73 5.65 -12.84 -10.64
C GLY A 73 6.65 -12.10 -11.53
N VAL A 74 7.11 -10.92 -11.12
CA VAL A 74 8.25 -10.22 -11.74
C VAL A 74 9.54 -10.55 -11.02
N THR A 75 10.66 -10.50 -11.73
CA THR A 75 11.97 -10.81 -11.15
C THR A 75 12.47 -9.65 -10.27
N PRO A 76 13.18 -9.93 -9.15
CA PRO A 76 13.60 -8.89 -8.22
C PRO A 76 14.52 -7.81 -8.81
N ASP A 77 15.29 -8.13 -9.85
CA ASP A 77 16.20 -7.22 -10.55
C ASP A 77 15.48 -6.08 -11.29
N ARG A 78 14.18 -6.22 -11.57
CA ARG A 78 13.33 -5.17 -12.16
C ARG A 78 12.77 -4.19 -11.13
N ILE A 79 12.86 -4.51 -9.83
CA ILE A 79 12.26 -3.72 -8.75
C ILE A 79 13.36 -2.88 -8.08
N HIS A 80 13.19 -1.56 -8.13
CA HIS A 80 14.11 -0.60 -7.53
C HIS A 80 13.39 0.23 -6.47
N ILE A 81 14.00 0.31 -5.29
CA ILE A 81 13.45 1.08 -4.17
C ILE A 81 13.99 2.51 -4.25
N GLN A 82 13.08 3.48 -4.39
CA GLN A 82 13.34 4.90 -4.34
C GLN A 82 12.38 5.55 -3.33
N PRO A 83 12.84 5.82 -2.10
CA PRO A 83 12.01 6.49 -1.09
C PRO A 83 11.51 7.85 -1.58
N TYR A 84 10.28 8.22 -1.19
CA TYR A 84 9.74 9.53 -1.53
C TYR A 84 10.55 10.65 -0.88
N GLY A 85 10.73 11.73 -1.63
CA GLY A 85 11.18 13.00 -1.07
C GLY A 85 10.04 13.72 -0.35
N VAL A 86 10.41 14.65 0.54
CA VAL A 86 9.49 15.60 1.17
C VAL A 86 9.95 17.01 0.85
N ASN A 87 9.00 17.91 0.56
CA ASN A 87 9.30 19.34 0.45
C ASN A 87 9.44 19.92 1.86
N LEU A 88 10.68 20.18 2.29
CA LEU A 88 10.98 20.62 3.65
C LEU A 88 10.32 21.97 4.00
N LYS A 89 10.31 22.93 3.06
CA LYS A 89 9.69 24.24 3.29
C LYS A 89 8.19 24.13 3.53
N GLU A 90 7.52 23.31 2.73
CA GLU A 90 6.08 23.08 2.86
C GLU A 90 5.77 22.28 4.14
N TYR A 91 6.60 21.28 4.45
CA TYR A 91 6.48 20.48 5.66
C TYR A 91 6.60 21.36 6.92
N GLU A 92 7.64 22.19 7.00
CA GLU A 92 7.86 23.12 8.11
C GLU A 92 6.67 24.08 8.30
N ALA A 93 6.19 24.68 7.21
CA ALA A 93 5.03 25.57 7.26
C ALA A 93 3.77 24.86 7.81
N LYS A 94 3.53 23.59 7.41
CA LYS A 94 2.38 22.81 7.87
C LYS A 94 2.55 22.27 9.29
N ALA A 95 3.77 21.92 9.70
CA ALA A 95 4.05 21.37 11.03
C ALA A 95 3.83 22.39 12.17
N LEU A 96 3.85 23.69 11.86
CA LEU A 96 3.51 24.77 12.78
C LEU A 96 1.99 24.90 13.02
N LEU A 97 1.16 24.36 12.14
CA LEU A 97 -0.29 24.41 12.30
C LEU A 97 -0.73 23.40 13.37
N PRO A 98 -1.75 23.73 14.18
CA PRO A 98 -2.31 22.77 15.14
C PRO A 98 -2.82 21.53 14.40
N SER A 99 -2.52 20.34 14.94
CA SER A 99 -3.00 19.08 14.37
C SER A 99 -4.54 19.10 14.26
N PRO A 100 -5.10 18.76 13.08
CA PRO A 100 -6.56 18.66 12.93
C PRO A 100 -7.12 17.47 13.71
N LEU A 101 -6.27 16.54 14.14
CA LEU A 101 -6.67 15.38 14.93
C LEU A 101 -6.89 15.80 16.39
N LYS A 102 -8.16 15.78 16.80
CA LYS A 102 -8.52 15.91 18.21
C LYS A 102 -8.10 14.62 18.93
N ARG A 103 -7.26 14.75 19.96
CA ARG A 103 -6.90 13.62 20.83
C ARG A 103 -8.17 13.05 21.45
N VAL A 104 -8.57 11.86 21.02
CA VAL A 104 -9.68 11.14 21.65
C VAL A 104 -9.25 10.77 23.06
N LYS A 105 -9.93 11.31 24.09
CA LYS A 105 -9.78 10.84 25.47
C LYS A 105 -10.42 9.47 25.57
N VAL A 106 -9.69 8.41 25.23
CA VAL A 106 -10.16 7.03 25.41
C VAL A 106 -10.18 6.72 26.90
N ARG A 107 -11.36 6.44 27.47
CA ARG A 107 -11.48 5.88 28.83
C ARG A 107 -11.17 4.38 28.77
N SER A 108 -10.03 4.02 29.35
CA SER A 108 -9.59 2.70 29.85
C SER A 108 -9.74 1.41 28.99
N SER A 109 -8.56 0.84 28.74
CA SER A 109 -8.13 -0.58 28.70
C SER A 109 -8.53 -1.58 27.60
N SER A 110 -9.64 -1.48 26.87
CA SER A 110 -9.92 -2.48 25.81
C SER A 110 -9.34 -2.11 24.44
N CYS A 111 -9.54 -0.86 24.01
CA CYS A 111 -9.24 -0.41 22.65
C CYS A 111 -7.73 -0.40 22.29
N MET A 112 -6.84 -0.28 23.27
CA MET A 112 -5.39 -0.27 23.01
C MET A 112 -4.87 -1.66 22.62
N GLN A 113 -5.53 -2.72 23.11
CA GLN A 113 -5.20 -4.09 22.76
C GLN A 113 -5.62 -4.41 21.32
N ASP A 114 -6.78 -3.90 20.89
CA ASP A 114 -7.29 -4.06 19.53
C ASP A 114 -6.42 -3.32 18.50
N ALA A 115 -5.95 -2.11 18.84
CA ALA A 115 -5.02 -1.36 18.00
C ALA A 115 -3.64 -2.04 17.90
N LEU A 116 -3.13 -2.62 18.99
CA LEU A 116 -1.87 -3.36 19.00
C LEU A 116 -1.96 -4.68 18.23
N ASN A 117 -3.09 -5.38 18.31
CA ASN A 117 -3.34 -6.59 17.52
C ASN A 117 -3.41 -6.26 16.02
N THR A 118 -4.09 -5.16 15.67
CA THR A 118 -4.14 -4.66 14.29
C THR A 118 -2.74 -4.30 13.78
N LEU A 119 -1.88 -3.70 14.61
CA LEU A 119 -0.48 -3.38 14.26
C LEU A 119 0.43 -4.61 14.08
N ARG A 120 0.20 -5.69 14.82
CA ARG A 120 0.95 -6.96 14.67
C ARG A 120 0.64 -7.68 13.36
N GLU A 121 -0.56 -7.51 12.82
CA GLU A 121 -0.93 -8.00 11.47
C GLU A 121 -0.14 -7.31 10.35
N PHE A 122 0.42 -6.09 10.57
CA PHE A 122 1.25 -5.40 9.57
C PHE A 122 2.68 -5.93 9.47
N THR A 123 3.17 -6.63 10.49
CA THR A 123 4.57 -7.04 10.60
C THR A 123 4.79 -8.55 10.40
N SER A 124 3.72 -9.29 10.06
CA SER A 124 3.72 -10.74 9.90
C SER A 124 3.59 -11.16 8.44
#